data_AF-A0A7Y4T8L7-F1
#
_entry.id   AF-A0A7Y4T8L7-F1
#
_cell.length_a   1.000
_cell.length_b   1.000
_cell.length_c   1.000
_cell.angle_alpha   90.00
_cell.angle_beta   90.00
_cell.angle_gamma   90.00
#
_symmetry.space_group_name_H-M   'P 1'
#
loop_
_entity.id
_entity.type
_entity.pdbx_description
1 polymer ?
#
loop_
_entity_poly.entity_id
_entity_poly.type
_entity_poly.pdbx_seq_one_letter_code
_entity_poly.pdbx_strand_id
1 'polypeptide(L)'
;MNYQAVYDLIISRLRAELSSQLSYHSVQHTLDVIHQSERIANIMGIPEKETLTLKTAALFHDIGYVYSHINHEEKSCSIAREVLPQFDYDSTEIENICTMIMATNIPQAPNNILSKILCDADMYYLGTDTYFEGAEMLYDEYIKRGILKDHKNWKDMQIAFLKSHSFHTDIVQKECNEMKDKNLQEIMNNNNVKLENSETRIKLLKDFLKIIIGVLLAGFGLKGFLVPNHFFDGGNTGISLLLKQVVGLDLSILLLFTNFPFIIIGYFIIGRKFAIRTLFSLILLGLFILFVPVHSMTEDKLLIAIFGGAFLGIGTGLVMRAGGALDGLEVLALYTLRKTSFSMSEVILGINFIIFLIAGICFGFEIALYSVLTYLSATKCIDYVVEGIHAYTGVTIISSKSNEIKLEVVNTLGRAITVYKGERGFLPGQFHIHSEVDIIFTIINRLELRKLNNLVKTIDPKAFIYSNTIKEVSGGIVKLRLGH
;
A
#
# COMPACT_ATOMS: atom_id res chain seq x y z
N MET A 1 29.75 -26.95 2.94
CA MET A 1 28.72 -25.95 2.60
C MET A 1 27.54 -26.03 3.57
N ASN A 2 27.19 -24.91 4.20
CA ASN A 2 26.05 -24.78 5.10
C ASN A 2 24.93 -23.95 4.45
N TYR A 3 24.17 -24.59 3.55
CA TYR A 3 23.14 -23.90 2.75
C TYR A 3 22.03 -23.25 3.59
N GLN A 4 21.55 -23.92 4.65
CA GLN A 4 20.42 -23.40 5.43
C GLN A 4 20.75 -22.07 6.11
N ALA A 5 21.96 -21.96 6.68
CA ALA A 5 22.39 -20.71 7.31
C ALA A 5 22.57 -19.58 6.28
N VAL A 6 23.05 -19.89 5.08
CA VAL A 6 23.13 -18.93 3.97
C VAL A 6 21.73 -18.51 3.51
N TYR A 7 20.81 -19.46 3.35
CA TYR A 7 19.43 -19.21 3.00
C TYR A 7 18.76 -18.24 3.98
N ASP A 8 18.85 -18.50 5.28
CA ASP A 8 18.24 -17.67 6.31
C ASP A 8 18.83 -16.24 6.31
N LEU A 9 20.16 -16.12 6.12
CA LEU A 9 20.84 -14.83 6.01
C LEU A 9 20.37 -14.05 4.79
N ILE A 10 20.42 -14.66 3.60
CA ILE A 10 20.14 -13.97 2.34
C ILE A 10 18.65 -13.63 2.22
N ILE A 11 17.73 -14.52 2.60
CA ILE A 11 16.30 -14.21 2.59
C ILE A 11 15.97 -13.07 3.57
N SER A 12 16.59 -13.05 4.75
CA SER A 12 16.43 -11.94 5.71
C SER A 12 16.94 -10.63 5.13
N ARG A 13 18.09 -10.67 4.45
CA ARG A 13 18.69 -9.52 3.78
C ARG A 13 17.82 -9.00 2.65
N LEU A 14 17.36 -9.88 1.77
CA LEU A 14 16.45 -9.54 0.67
C LEU A 14 15.17 -8.88 1.21
N ARG A 15 14.56 -9.43 2.28
CA ARG A 15 13.36 -8.84 2.90
C ARG A 15 13.58 -7.45 3.51
N ALA A 16 14.80 -7.17 3.98
CA ALA A 16 15.13 -5.91 4.64
C ALA A 16 15.61 -4.84 3.65
N GLU A 17 16.32 -5.23 2.60
CA GLU A 17 17.10 -4.32 1.75
C GLU A 17 16.54 -4.13 0.34
N LEU A 18 15.66 -5.03 -0.17
CA LEU A 18 15.03 -4.83 -1.49
C LEU A 18 14.11 -3.60 -1.49
N SER A 19 14.22 -2.81 -2.56
CA SER A 19 13.31 -1.69 -2.80
C SER A 19 11.87 -2.16 -2.98
N SER A 20 10.92 -1.49 -2.32
CA SER A 20 9.48 -1.74 -2.49
C SER A 20 8.95 -1.37 -3.89
N GLN A 21 9.79 -0.79 -4.75
CA GLN A 21 9.46 -0.51 -6.15
C GLN A 21 9.62 -1.73 -7.07
N LEU A 22 10.33 -2.77 -6.63
CA LEU A 22 10.56 -3.99 -7.38
C LEU A 22 9.36 -4.93 -7.19
N SER A 23 8.44 -4.91 -8.15
CA SER A 23 7.24 -5.75 -8.12
C SER A 23 7.47 -7.15 -8.69
N TYR A 24 8.43 -7.32 -9.61
CA TYR A 24 8.77 -8.63 -10.17
C TYR A 24 9.98 -9.22 -9.44
N HIS A 25 11.12 -8.51 -9.45
CA HIS A 25 12.36 -8.94 -8.80
C HIS A 25 12.24 -8.82 -7.27
N SER A 26 11.50 -9.74 -6.67
CA SER A 26 11.08 -9.74 -5.28
C SER A 26 11.60 -10.98 -4.54
N VAL A 27 11.48 -11.00 -3.21
CA VAL A 27 11.80 -12.19 -2.42
C VAL A 27 11.03 -13.42 -2.90
N GLN A 28 9.78 -13.24 -3.34
CA GLN A 28 8.96 -14.35 -3.84
C GLN A 28 9.53 -14.90 -5.15
N HIS A 29 9.97 -14.05 -6.08
CA HIS A 29 10.62 -14.48 -7.31
C HIS A 29 11.87 -15.33 -7.02
N THR A 30 12.73 -14.89 -6.10
CA THR A 30 13.90 -15.70 -5.69
C THR A 30 13.50 -17.07 -5.15
N LEU A 31 12.45 -17.14 -4.32
CA LEU A 31 11.93 -18.41 -3.79
C LEU A 31 11.38 -19.33 -4.90
N ASP A 32 10.68 -18.75 -5.87
CA ASP A 32 10.14 -19.49 -7.01
C ASP A 32 11.26 -20.07 -7.87
N VAL A 33 12.33 -19.30 -8.13
CA VAL A 33 13.51 -19.76 -8.88
C VAL A 33 14.25 -20.88 -8.14
N ILE A 34 14.40 -20.78 -6.80
CA ILE A 34 14.99 -21.86 -5.99
C ILE A 34 14.14 -23.14 -6.11
N HIS A 35 12.83 -23.01 -5.96
CA HIS A 35 11.90 -24.13 -6.04
C HIS A 35 11.92 -24.80 -7.43
N GLN A 36 11.87 -24.01 -8.51
CA GLN A 36 11.94 -24.55 -9.87
C GLN A 36 13.30 -25.19 -10.17
N SER A 37 14.40 -24.58 -9.72
CA SER A 37 15.75 -25.13 -9.88
C SER A 37 15.85 -26.51 -9.22
N GLU A 38 15.36 -26.65 -7.99
CA GLU A 38 15.32 -27.94 -7.28
C GLU A 38 14.43 -28.96 -7.97
N ARG A 39 13.23 -28.56 -8.42
CA ARG A 39 12.31 -29.44 -9.14
C ARG A 39 12.95 -30.00 -10.41
N ILE A 40 13.50 -29.12 -11.25
CA ILE A 40 14.10 -29.51 -12.53
C ILE A 40 15.32 -30.40 -12.28
N ALA A 41 16.19 -30.04 -11.33
CA ALA A 41 17.35 -30.84 -10.95
C ALA A 41 16.96 -32.25 -10.49
N ASN A 42 15.91 -32.37 -9.67
CA ASN A 42 15.41 -33.67 -9.20
C ASN A 42 14.87 -34.54 -10.34
N ILE A 43 14.12 -33.96 -11.29
CA ILE A 43 13.61 -34.69 -12.46
C ILE A 43 14.77 -35.17 -13.34
N MET A 44 15.82 -34.37 -13.46
CA MET A 44 17.02 -34.69 -14.25
C MET A 44 18.00 -35.64 -13.55
N GLY A 45 17.74 -35.99 -12.28
CA GLY A 45 18.62 -36.86 -11.50
C GLY A 45 19.96 -36.21 -11.17
N ILE A 46 20.01 -34.88 -11.01
CA ILE A 46 21.21 -34.16 -10.59
C ILE A 46 21.57 -34.56 -9.16
N PRO A 47 22.86 -34.87 -8.87
CA PRO A 47 23.29 -35.26 -7.53
C PRO A 47 22.97 -34.19 -6.47
N GLU A 48 22.63 -34.61 -5.25
CA GLU A 48 22.22 -33.72 -4.15
C GLU A 48 23.22 -32.59 -3.88
N LYS A 49 24.53 -32.88 -3.95
CA LYS A 49 25.58 -31.86 -3.77
C LYS A 49 25.50 -30.77 -4.85
N GLU A 50 25.30 -31.14 -6.11
CA GLU A 50 25.18 -30.21 -7.22
C GLU A 50 23.86 -29.43 -7.18
N THR A 51 22.76 -30.10 -6.79
CA THR A 51 21.46 -29.45 -6.53
C THR A 51 21.58 -28.39 -5.45
N LEU A 52 22.37 -28.62 -4.39
CA LEU A 52 22.59 -27.64 -3.34
C LEU A 52 23.40 -26.42 -3.84
N THR A 53 24.41 -26.65 -4.68
CA THR A 53 25.15 -25.58 -5.36
C THR A 53 24.24 -24.76 -6.28
N LEU A 54 23.39 -25.42 -7.06
CA LEU A 54 22.39 -24.78 -7.92
C LEU A 54 21.38 -23.95 -7.12
N LYS A 55 20.84 -24.49 -6.03
CA LYS A 55 19.94 -23.75 -5.12
C LYS A 55 20.64 -22.54 -4.50
N THR A 56 21.94 -22.63 -4.24
CA THR A 56 22.74 -21.48 -3.77
C THR A 56 22.86 -20.43 -4.87
N ALA A 57 23.11 -20.81 -6.12
CA ALA A 57 23.10 -19.85 -7.23
C ALA A 57 21.74 -19.18 -7.44
N ALA A 58 20.66 -19.95 -7.39
CA ALA A 58 19.28 -19.44 -7.42
C ALA A 58 18.98 -18.47 -6.27
N LEU A 59 19.52 -18.70 -5.07
CA LEU A 59 19.35 -17.80 -3.94
C LEU A 59 20.04 -16.43 -4.15
N PHE A 60 21.17 -16.42 -4.85
CA PHE A 60 21.96 -15.21 -5.05
C PHE A 60 21.69 -14.49 -6.37
N HIS A 61 21.09 -15.12 -7.39
CA HIS A 61 21.06 -14.57 -8.77
C HIS A 61 20.65 -13.08 -8.82
N ASP A 62 19.63 -12.72 -8.06
CA ASP A 62 19.04 -11.37 -8.03
C ASP A 62 19.45 -10.49 -6.84
N ILE A 63 20.30 -10.95 -5.92
CA ILE A 63 20.60 -10.16 -4.72
C ILE A 63 21.29 -8.81 -5.03
N GLY A 64 21.96 -8.70 -6.18
CA GLY A 64 22.52 -7.45 -6.68
C GLY A 64 21.51 -6.30 -6.81
N TYR A 65 20.20 -6.61 -6.97
CA TYR A 65 19.13 -5.61 -7.01
C TYR A 65 19.02 -4.76 -5.75
N VAL A 66 19.52 -5.25 -4.61
CA VAL A 66 19.68 -4.47 -3.37
C VAL A 66 20.48 -3.18 -3.62
N TYR A 67 21.48 -3.26 -4.49
CA TYR A 67 22.35 -2.12 -4.80
C TYR A 67 21.97 -1.43 -6.10
N SER A 68 21.66 -2.20 -7.15
CA SER A 68 21.46 -1.68 -8.49
C SER A 68 20.98 -2.77 -9.42
N HIS A 69 20.10 -2.39 -10.34
CA HIS A 69 19.70 -3.22 -11.47
C HIS A 69 20.76 -3.33 -12.57
N ILE A 70 21.60 -2.29 -12.73
CA ILE A 70 22.69 -2.29 -13.70
C ILE A 70 23.76 -3.25 -13.17
N ASN A 71 24.09 -4.25 -14.00
CA ASN A 71 25.03 -5.33 -13.72
C ASN A 71 24.73 -6.01 -12.37
N HIS A 72 23.45 -6.33 -12.13
CA HIS A 72 23.04 -6.91 -10.85
C HIS A 72 23.65 -8.31 -10.67
N GLU A 73 23.86 -9.08 -11.74
CA GLU A 73 24.49 -10.40 -11.73
C GLU A 73 25.96 -10.32 -11.27
N GLU A 74 26.72 -9.33 -11.73
CA GLU A 74 28.10 -9.09 -11.29
C GLU A 74 28.15 -8.73 -9.79
N LYS A 75 27.17 -7.94 -9.34
CA LYS A 75 27.01 -7.56 -7.93
C LYS A 75 26.60 -8.75 -7.08
N SER A 76 25.68 -9.59 -7.56
CA SER A 76 25.29 -10.85 -6.96
C SER A 76 26.51 -11.77 -6.77
N CYS A 77 27.37 -11.89 -7.78
CA CYS A 77 28.63 -12.65 -7.68
C CYS A 77 29.59 -12.04 -6.66
N SER A 78 29.69 -10.70 -6.60
CA SER A 78 30.53 -10.01 -5.62
C SER A 78 30.08 -10.30 -4.19
N ILE A 79 28.77 -10.27 -3.95
CA ILE A 79 28.15 -10.60 -2.66
C ILE A 79 28.34 -12.08 -2.32
N ALA A 80 28.19 -12.97 -3.31
CA ALA A 80 28.45 -14.41 -3.13
C ALA A 80 29.91 -14.67 -2.70
N ARG A 81 30.88 -14.01 -3.33
CA ARG A 81 32.30 -14.13 -2.97
C ARG A 81 32.63 -13.60 -1.57
N GLU A 82 31.89 -12.60 -1.10
CA GLU A 82 32.06 -12.03 0.25
C GLU A 82 31.43 -12.92 1.34
N VAL A 83 30.23 -13.45 1.06
CA VAL A 83 29.39 -14.13 2.06
C VAL A 83 29.72 -15.61 2.17
N LEU A 84 29.78 -16.33 1.05
CA LEU A 84 29.85 -17.79 1.03
C LEU A 84 31.09 -18.41 1.72
N PRO A 85 32.29 -17.79 1.73
CA PRO A 85 33.44 -18.33 2.47
C PRO A 85 33.18 -18.51 3.97
N GLN A 86 32.23 -17.76 4.55
CA GLN A 86 31.87 -17.82 5.97
C GLN A 86 30.97 -19.04 6.29
N PHE A 87 30.52 -19.77 5.27
CA PHE A 87 29.56 -20.89 5.38
C PHE A 87 30.07 -22.19 4.76
N ASP A 88 31.38 -22.42 4.85
CA ASP A 88 32.07 -23.63 4.38
C ASP A 88 31.90 -23.92 2.88
N TYR A 89 31.81 -22.88 2.05
CA TYR A 89 31.92 -23.00 0.59
C TYR A 89 33.37 -22.77 0.19
N ASP A 90 33.91 -23.66 -0.65
CA ASP A 90 35.26 -23.46 -1.20
C ASP A 90 35.25 -22.51 -2.41
N SER A 91 36.44 -22.03 -2.80
CA SER A 91 36.57 -21.08 -3.92
C SER A 91 36.07 -21.64 -5.26
N THR A 92 36.16 -22.95 -5.47
CA THR A 92 35.70 -23.61 -6.70
C THR A 92 34.18 -23.65 -6.74
N GLU A 93 33.54 -23.98 -5.61
CA GLU A 93 32.09 -23.96 -5.45
C GLU A 93 31.53 -22.54 -5.67
N ILE A 94 32.19 -21.52 -5.13
CA ILE A 94 31.80 -20.11 -5.30
C ILE A 94 31.91 -19.65 -6.76
N GLU A 95 32.98 -20.00 -7.47
CA GLU A 95 33.12 -19.63 -8.89
C GLU A 95 32.13 -20.38 -9.78
N ASN A 96 31.78 -21.62 -9.44
CA ASN A 96 30.70 -22.35 -10.12
C ASN A 96 29.34 -21.67 -9.89
N ILE A 97 29.07 -21.20 -8.67
CA ILE A 97 27.89 -20.38 -8.33
C ILE A 97 27.86 -19.10 -9.17
N CYS A 98 28.98 -18.36 -9.22
CA CYS A 98 29.07 -17.14 -10.01
C CYS A 98 28.89 -17.41 -11.51
N THR A 99 29.40 -18.54 -12.01
CA THR A 99 29.22 -18.96 -13.42
C THR A 99 27.75 -19.20 -13.75
N MET A 100 26.97 -19.79 -12.83
CA MET A 100 25.52 -19.95 -13.00
C MET A 100 24.79 -18.61 -12.97
N ILE A 101 25.09 -17.76 -11.99
CA ILE A 101 24.48 -16.42 -11.87
C ILE A 101 24.75 -15.58 -13.13
N MET A 102 25.99 -15.55 -13.61
CA MET A 102 26.32 -14.78 -14.82
C MET A 102 25.62 -15.30 -16.08
N ALA A 103 25.18 -16.57 -16.10
CA ALA A 103 24.45 -17.13 -17.24
C ALA A 103 23.00 -16.63 -17.33
N THR A 104 22.42 -16.09 -16.24
CA THR A 104 21.04 -15.54 -16.25
C THR A 104 20.95 -14.19 -16.95
N ASN A 105 22.08 -13.49 -17.12
CA ASN A 105 22.14 -12.22 -17.83
C ASN A 105 21.58 -12.34 -19.26
N ILE A 106 20.77 -11.37 -19.69
CA ILE A 106 20.08 -11.39 -20.98
C ILE A 106 20.97 -10.76 -22.08
N PRO A 107 21.21 -11.43 -23.22
CA PRO A 107 20.72 -12.76 -23.58
C PRO A 107 21.47 -13.91 -22.87
N GLN A 108 20.72 -14.89 -22.37
CA GLN A 108 21.26 -16.03 -21.62
C GLN A 108 22.22 -16.86 -22.48
N ALA A 109 23.35 -17.24 -21.89
CA ALA A 109 24.37 -18.07 -22.54
C ALA A 109 24.92 -19.17 -21.61
N PRO A 110 24.07 -20.11 -21.15
CA PRO A 110 24.50 -21.16 -20.24
C PRO A 110 25.43 -22.18 -20.93
N ASN A 111 26.57 -22.47 -20.29
CA ASN A 111 27.61 -23.35 -20.83
C ASN A 111 27.63 -24.76 -20.22
N ASN A 112 26.89 -24.99 -19.14
CA ASN A 112 26.83 -26.27 -18.42
C ASN A 112 25.39 -26.57 -17.99
N ILE A 113 25.14 -27.80 -17.54
CA ILE A 113 23.79 -28.28 -17.22
C ILE A 113 23.13 -27.49 -16.08
N LEU A 114 23.87 -27.13 -15.03
CA LEU A 114 23.34 -26.39 -13.89
C LEU A 114 22.99 -24.95 -14.29
N SER A 115 23.83 -24.30 -15.09
CA SER A 115 23.50 -22.99 -15.68
C SER A 115 22.26 -23.04 -16.55
N LYS A 116 22.08 -24.10 -17.35
CA LYS A 116 20.86 -24.29 -18.16
C LYS A 116 19.62 -24.41 -17.28
N ILE A 117 19.70 -25.19 -16.20
CA ILE A 117 18.60 -25.36 -15.24
C ILE A 117 18.27 -24.02 -14.57
N LEU A 118 19.27 -23.25 -14.15
CA LEU A 118 19.03 -21.95 -13.52
C LEU A 118 18.37 -20.96 -14.49
N CYS A 119 18.86 -20.86 -15.73
CA CYS A 119 18.26 -20.04 -16.77
C CYS A 119 16.79 -20.41 -17.04
N ASP A 120 16.49 -21.71 -17.09
CA ASP A 120 15.14 -22.21 -17.29
C ASP A 120 14.23 -21.95 -16.08
N ALA A 121 14.76 -22.09 -14.86
CA ALA A 121 14.03 -21.84 -13.62
C ALA A 121 13.67 -20.35 -13.47
N ASP A 122 14.62 -19.47 -13.79
CA ASP A 122 14.46 -18.01 -13.80
C ASP A 122 13.35 -17.56 -14.78
N MET A 123 13.35 -18.16 -15.98
CA MET A 123 12.40 -17.84 -17.04
C MET A 123 11.18 -18.75 -17.11
N TYR A 124 10.97 -19.60 -16.09
CA TYR A 124 9.94 -20.66 -16.13
C TYR A 124 8.54 -20.09 -16.33
N TYR A 125 8.24 -18.93 -15.75
CA TYR A 125 6.94 -18.27 -15.81
C TYR A 125 6.49 -17.96 -17.26
N LEU A 126 7.42 -17.82 -18.22
CA LEU A 126 7.11 -17.56 -19.63
C LEU A 126 6.23 -18.64 -20.27
N GLY A 127 6.37 -19.88 -19.81
CA GLY A 127 5.61 -21.03 -20.31
C GLY A 127 4.51 -21.48 -19.35
N THR A 128 3.91 -20.56 -18.60
CA THR A 128 2.82 -20.85 -17.66
C THR A 128 1.63 -19.94 -17.90
N ASP A 129 0.47 -20.31 -17.34
CA ASP A 129 -0.73 -19.46 -17.35
C ASP A 129 -0.56 -18.16 -16.54
N THR A 130 0.47 -18.08 -15.68
CA THR A 130 0.81 -16.89 -14.88
C THR A 130 1.74 -15.92 -15.62
N TYR A 131 2.09 -16.19 -16.88
CA TYR A 131 2.96 -15.32 -17.69
C TYR A 131 2.54 -13.85 -17.63
N PHE A 132 1.24 -13.61 -17.82
CA PHE A 132 0.67 -12.28 -17.85
C PHE A 132 0.72 -11.56 -16.50
N GLU A 133 0.62 -12.29 -15.39
CA GLU A 133 0.78 -11.74 -14.06
C GLU A 133 2.23 -11.29 -13.83
N GLY A 134 3.19 -12.15 -14.20
CA GLY A 134 4.62 -11.82 -14.19
C GLY A 134 4.95 -10.62 -15.07
N ALA A 135 4.40 -10.56 -16.28
CA ALA A 135 4.60 -9.47 -17.22
C ALA A 135 4.06 -8.13 -16.66
N GLU A 136 2.89 -8.10 -16.03
CA GLU A 136 2.37 -6.87 -15.41
C GLU A 136 3.23 -6.42 -14.22
N MET A 137 3.69 -7.35 -13.38
CA MET A 137 4.61 -7.02 -12.29
C MET A 137 5.92 -6.41 -12.81
N LEU A 138 6.45 -6.93 -13.91
CA LEU A 138 7.66 -6.42 -14.55
C LEU A 138 7.41 -5.07 -15.23
N TYR A 139 6.23 -4.87 -15.85
CA TYR A 139 5.81 -3.59 -16.40
C TYR A 139 5.73 -2.50 -15.34
N ASP A 140 5.04 -2.77 -14.22
CA ASP A 140 4.90 -1.84 -13.10
C ASP A 140 6.27 -1.42 -12.55
N GLU A 141 7.20 -2.38 -12.46
CA GLU A 141 8.57 -2.13 -12.03
C GLU A 141 9.29 -1.18 -13.02
N TYR A 142 9.20 -1.46 -14.32
CA TYR A 142 9.88 -0.69 -15.36
C TYR A 142 9.33 0.74 -15.48
N ILE A 143 8.03 0.93 -15.27
CA ILE A 143 7.40 2.26 -15.23
C ILE A 143 7.87 3.05 -14.01
N LYS A 144 7.83 2.46 -12.81
CA LYS A 144 8.28 3.12 -11.57
C LYS A 144 9.74 3.57 -11.66
N ARG A 145 10.56 2.81 -12.39
CA ARG A 145 11.99 3.06 -12.60
C ARG A 145 12.28 3.96 -13.80
N GLY A 146 11.27 4.37 -14.57
CA GLY A 146 11.42 5.23 -15.73
C GLY A 146 12.09 4.59 -16.95
N ILE A 147 12.19 3.25 -16.98
CA ILE A 147 12.72 2.47 -18.12
C ILE A 147 11.74 2.55 -19.29
N LEU A 148 10.44 2.51 -18.99
CA LEU A 148 9.37 2.62 -19.97
C LEU A 148 8.60 3.92 -19.80
N LYS A 149 8.09 4.44 -20.92
CA LYS A 149 7.24 5.64 -20.96
C LYS A 149 5.78 5.34 -21.28
N ASP A 150 5.50 4.24 -21.99
CA ASP A 150 4.15 3.86 -22.42
C ASP A 150 4.01 2.33 -22.60
N HIS A 151 2.75 1.88 -22.74
CA HIS A 151 2.39 0.47 -22.94
C HIS A 151 2.69 -0.06 -24.36
N LYS A 152 2.84 0.80 -25.36
CA LYS A 152 3.09 0.35 -26.74
C LYS A 152 4.50 -0.23 -26.85
N ASN A 153 5.47 0.48 -26.28
CA ASN A 153 6.85 0.01 -26.17
C ASN A 153 6.97 -1.28 -25.33
N TRP A 154 6.10 -1.46 -24.33
CA TRP A 154 6.03 -2.69 -23.55
C TRP A 154 5.63 -3.91 -24.38
N LYS A 155 4.55 -3.80 -25.16
CA LYS A 155 4.06 -4.89 -26.01
C LYS A 155 5.13 -5.35 -27.01
N ASP A 156 5.75 -4.41 -27.71
CA ASP A 156 6.78 -4.71 -28.72
C ASP A 156 7.99 -5.40 -28.07
N MET A 157 8.38 -4.97 -26.87
CA MET A 157 9.47 -5.58 -26.10
C MET A 157 9.15 -7.00 -25.63
N GLN A 158 7.93 -7.26 -25.14
CA GLN A 158 7.50 -8.61 -24.76
C GLN A 158 7.46 -9.57 -25.95
N ILE A 159 6.95 -9.12 -27.11
CA ILE A 159 6.96 -9.91 -28.34
C ILE A 159 8.39 -10.22 -28.78
N ALA A 160 9.28 -9.22 -28.77
CA ALA A 160 10.68 -9.40 -29.13
C ALA A 160 11.38 -10.39 -28.19
N PHE A 161 11.15 -10.27 -26.88
CA PHE A 161 11.74 -11.12 -25.87
C PHE A 161 11.26 -12.57 -25.95
N LEU A 162 9.94 -12.81 -26.04
CA LEU A 162 9.41 -14.16 -26.18
C LEU A 162 9.91 -14.86 -27.45
N LYS A 163 10.07 -14.13 -28.55
CA LYS A 163 10.60 -14.65 -29.82
C LYS A 163 12.09 -14.97 -29.78
N SER A 164 12.89 -14.18 -29.06
CA SER A 164 14.34 -14.40 -28.95
C SER A 164 14.71 -15.42 -27.87
N HIS A 165 13.90 -15.53 -26.81
CA HIS A 165 14.14 -16.48 -25.72
C HIS A 165 13.94 -17.92 -26.17
N SER A 166 14.69 -18.86 -25.61
CA SER A 166 14.47 -20.31 -25.74
C SER A 166 14.84 -20.99 -24.42
N PHE A 167 14.02 -21.95 -23.98
CA PHE A 167 14.36 -22.81 -22.85
C PHE A 167 15.52 -23.75 -23.25
N HIS A 168 16.38 -24.11 -22.31
CA HIS A 168 17.67 -24.75 -22.54
C HIS A 168 17.68 -26.26 -22.26
N THR A 169 16.81 -26.74 -21.38
CA THR A 169 16.67 -28.16 -21.04
C THR A 169 15.46 -28.79 -21.74
N ASP A 170 15.61 -30.03 -22.20
CA ASP A 170 14.58 -30.74 -22.97
C ASP A 170 13.26 -30.88 -22.20
N ILE A 171 13.34 -31.03 -20.86
CA ILE A 171 12.17 -31.15 -19.99
C ILE A 171 11.37 -29.85 -19.97
N VAL A 172 12.04 -28.72 -19.73
CA VAL A 172 11.36 -27.41 -19.66
C VAL A 172 10.88 -26.99 -21.04
N GLN A 173 11.63 -27.28 -22.10
CA GLN A 173 11.14 -27.10 -23.47
C GLN A 173 9.82 -27.83 -23.71
N LYS A 174 9.73 -29.10 -23.29
CA LYS A 174 8.52 -29.91 -23.44
C LYS A 174 7.35 -29.40 -22.59
N GLU A 175 7.61 -28.93 -21.37
CA GLU A 175 6.58 -28.42 -20.45
C GLU A 175 6.07 -27.03 -20.86
N CYS A 176 6.97 -26.15 -21.32
CA CYS A 176 6.72 -24.71 -21.38
C CYS A 176 6.54 -24.16 -22.80
N ASN A 177 7.08 -24.79 -23.85
CA ASN A 177 7.05 -24.20 -25.20
C ASN A 177 5.62 -24.03 -25.73
N GLU A 178 4.73 -25.01 -25.53
CA GLU A 178 3.34 -24.91 -26.02
C GLU A 178 2.62 -23.71 -25.39
N MET A 179 2.77 -23.52 -24.08
CA MET A 179 2.13 -22.41 -23.38
C MET A 179 2.79 -21.07 -23.70
N LYS A 180 4.12 -21.04 -23.82
CA LYS A 180 4.86 -19.85 -24.24
C LYS A 180 4.41 -19.37 -25.63
N ASP A 181 4.18 -20.31 -26.57
CA ASP A 181 3.66 -20.00 -27.89
C ASP A 181 2.23 -19.47 -27.83
N LYS A 182 1.36 -20.06 -26.99
CA LYS A 182 0.01 -19.52 -26.74
C LYS A 182 0.05 -18.09 -26.20
N ASN A 183 0.89 -17.84 -25.19
CA ASN A 183 1.10 -16.52 -24.60
C ASN A 183 1.57 -15.51 -25.66
N LEU A 184 2.52 -15.88 -26.52
CA LEU A 184 3.00 -15.05 -27.63
C LEU A 184 1.87 -14.71 -28.62
N GLN A 185 1.08 -15.71 -29.02
CA GLN A 185 -0.04 -15.51 -29.95
C GLN A 185 -1.11 -14.59 -29.33
N GLU A 186 -1.40 -14.74 -28.04
CA GLU A 186 -2.35 -13.88 -27.34
C GLU A 186 -1.90 -12.41 -27.31
N ILE A 187 -0.61 -12.14 -27.06
CA ILE A 187 -0.07 -10.78 -27.14
C ILE A 187 -0.15 -10.23 -28.56
N MET A 188 0.18 -11.04 -29.56
CA MET A 188 0.17 -10.61 -30.96
C MET A 188 -1.25 -10.28 -31.43
N ASN A 189 -2.24 -11.11 -31.09
CA ASN A 189 -3.62 -10.98 -31.56
C ASN A 189 -4.44 -9.90 -30.83
N ASN A 190 -4.11 -9.59 -29.58
CA ASN A 190 -4.82 -8.54 -28.84
C ASN A 190 -4.20 -7.15 -29.06
N ASN A 191 -4.94 -6.26 -29.72
CA ASN A 191 -4.60 -4.83 -29.81
C ASN A 191 -4.80 -4.07 -28.49
N ASN A 192 -5.51 -4.68 -27.53
CA ASN A 192 -5.78 -4.17 -26.18
C ASN A 192 -5.54 -5.29 -25.17
N VAL A 193 -4.30 -5.76 -25.01
CA VAL A 193 -3.98 -6.65 -23.89
C VAL A 193 -4.16 -5.83 -22.59
N LYS A 194 -5.33 -5.93 -21.98
CA LYS A 194 -5.54 -5.62 -20.57
C LYS A 194 -5.65 -6.94 -19.85
N LEU A 195 -4.60 -7.29 -19.14
CA LEU A 195 -4.50 -8.48 -18.31
C LEU A 195 -5.31 -8.20 -17.04
N GLU A 196 -6.61 -8.51 -17.07
CA GLU A 196 -7.48 -8.37 -15.90
C GLU A 196 -7.56 -9.69 -15.13
N ASN A 197 -6.66 -9.85 -14.14
CA ASN A 197 -6.60 -10.97 -13.19
C ASN A 197 -7.94 -11.24 -12.48
N SER A 198 -8.14 -12.48 -12.02
CA SER A 198 -9.20 -12.87 -11.09
C SER A 198 -9.12 -12.09 -9.76
N GLU A 199 -7.92 -11.80 -9.26
CA GLU A 199 -7.70 -10.91 -8.11
C GLU A 199 -8.07 -9.46 -8.42
N THR A 200 -7.81 -8.98 -9.64
CA THR A 200 -8.29 -7.66 -10.10
C THR A 200 -9.80 -7.63 -10.17
N ARG A 201 -10.45 -8.69 -10.67
CA ARG A 201 -11.93 -8.80 -10.65
C ARG A 201 -12.49 -8.86 -9.24
N ILE A 202 -11.87 -9.60 -8.32
CA ILE A 202 -12.27 -9.65 -6.91
C ILE A 202 -12.07 -8.27 -6.25
N LYS A 203 -10.97 -7.58 -6.54
CA LYS A 203 -10.71 -6.23 -6.06
C LYS A 203 -11.70 -5.22 -6.63
N LEU A 204 -12.00 -5.29 -7.93
CA LEU A 204 -13.01 -4.47 -8.59
C LEU A 204 -14.40 -4.73 -8.00
N LEU A 205 -14.75 -5.98 -7.74
CA LEU A 205 -16.00 -6.37 -7.10
C LEU A 205 -16.09 -5.85 -5.66
N LYS A 206 -15.01 -5.98 -4.88
CA LYS A 206 -14.92 -5.42 -3.52
C LYS A 206 -15.04 -3.90 -3.53
N ASP A 207 -14.37 -3.23 -4.46
CA ASP A 207 -14.46 -1.77 -4.62
C ASP A 207 -15.89 -1.35 -5.02
N PHE A 208 -16.51 -2.08 -5.94
CA PHE A 208 -17.88 -1.81 -6.37
C PHE A 208 -18.88 -2.01 -5.22
N LEU A 209 -18.72 -3.07 -4.42
CA LEU A 209 -19.54 -3.32 -3.24
C LEU A 209 -19.38 -2.22 -2.18
N LYS A 210 -18.15 -1.75 -1.94
CA LYS A 210 -17.91 -0.60 -1.05
C LYS A 210 -18.60 0.66 -1.55
N ILE A 211 -18.58 0.92 -2.86
CA ILE A 211 -19.29 2.08 -3.44
C ILE A 211 -20.79 1.97 -3.17
N ILE A 212 -21.40 0.81 -3.45
CA ILE A 212 -22.85 0.62 -3.23
C ILE A 212 -23.19 0.84 -1.75
N ILE A 213 -22.49 0.15 -0.84
CA ILE A 213 -22.74 0.29 0.60
C ILE A 213 -22.52 1.74 1.05
N GLY A 214 -21.45 2.38 0.58
CA GLY A 214 -21.13 3.76 0.89
C GLY A 214 -22.24 4.73 0.44
N VAL A 215 -22.73 4.58 -0.79
CA VAL A 215 -23.84 5.39 -1.33
C VAL A 215 -25.14 5.16 -0.56
N LEU A 216 -25.47 3.92 -0.19
CA LEU A 216 -26.66 3.63 0.61
C LEU A 216 -26.60 4.32 1.99
N LEU A 217 -25.45 4.26 2.65
CA LEU A 217 -25.25 4.93 3.95
C LEU A 217 -25.31 6.46 3.82
N ALA A 218 -24.64 7.02 2.82
CA ALA A 218 -24.65 8.46 2.56
C ALA A 218 -26.06 8.96 2.21
N GLY A 219 -26.77 8.24 1.34
CA GLY A 219 -28.15 8.52 0.98
C GLY A 219 -29.09 8.44 2.17
N PHE A 220 -28.91 7.45 3.06
CA PHE A 220 -29.66 7.34 4.30
C PHE A 220 -29.39 8.50 5.26
N GLY A 221 -28.13 8.90 5.43
CA GLY A 221 -27.74 10.09 6.20
C GLY A 221 -28.40 11.37 5.67
N LEU A 222 -28.34 11.58 4.36
CA LEU A 222 -28.94 12.75 3.71
C LEU A 222 -30.47 12.75 3.83
N LYS A 223 -31.15 11.69 3.39
CA LYS A 223 -32.62 11.67 3.29
C LYS A 223 -33.31 11.42 4.63
N GLY A 224 -32.69 10.67 5.53
CA GLY A 224 -33.25 10.32 6.84
C GLY A 224 -33.00 11.35 7.95
N PHE A 225 -31.94 12.16 7.83
CA PHE A 225 -31.57 13.13 8.87
C PHE A 225 -31.47 14.57 8.34
N LEU A 226 -30.60 14.83 7.36
CA LEU A 226 -30.24 16.21 6.99
C LEU A 226 -31.36 16.92 6.23
N VAL A 227 -31.87 16.31 5.16
CA VAL A 227 -32.83 16.92 4.24
C VAL A 227 -34.15 17.29 4.92
N PRO A 228 -34.79 16.41 5.73
CA PRO A 228 -36.06 16.75 6.38
C PRO A 228 -35.94 17.90 7.39
N ASN A 229 -34.76 18.09 7.97
CA ASN A 229 -34.53 19.05 9.06
C ASN A 229 -33.75 20.29 8.63
N HIS A 230 -33.55 20.48 7.32
CA HIS A 230 -32.81 21.60 6.73
C HIS A 230 -31.37 21.75 7.23
N PHE A 231 -30.73 20.65 7.64
CA PHE A 231 -29.33 20.67 8.04
C PHE A 231 -28.44 20.56 6.80
N PHE A 232 -27.31 21.25 6.85
CA PHE A 232 -26.34 21.30 5.77
C PHE A 232 -25.11 20.49 6.15
N ASP A 233 -24.56 19.78 5.17
CA ASP A 233 -23.19 19.30 5.25
C ASP A 233 -22.21 20.39 4.75
N GLY A 234 -20.92 20.16 4.89
CA GLY A 234 -19.90 20.92 4.18
C GLY A 234 -19.83 20.56 2.69
N GLY A 235 -18.88 21.19 2.00
CA GLY A 235 -18.51 20.84 0.65
C GLY A 235 -19.60 21.13 -0.38
N ASN A 236 -19.53 20.39 -1.49
CA ASN A 236 -20.43 20.56 -2.62
C ASN A 236 -21.82 19.96 -2.35
N THR A 237 -21.90 19.02 -1.42
CA THR A 237 -23.17 18.54 -0.86
C THR A 237 -23.90 19.66 -0.12
N GLY A 238 -23.19 20.43 0.72
CA GLY A 238 -23.71 21.63 1.38
C GLY A 238 -24.24 22.67 0.41
N ILE A 239 -23.48 22.96 -0.65
CA ILE A 239 -23.88 23.88 -1.73
C ILE A 239 -25.17 23.37 -2.40
N SER A 240 -25.27 22.08 -2.70
CA SER A 240 -26.46 21.49 -3.31
C SER A 240 -27.69 21.59 -2.42
N LEU A 241 -27.52 21.38 -1.11
CA LEU A 241 -28.61 21.53 -0.13
C LEU A 241 -29.07 22.99 0.00
N LEU A 242 -28.15 23.96 0.00
CA LEU A 242 -28.49 25.38 -0.03
C LEU A 242 -29.26 25.75 -1.31
N LEU A 243 -28.75 25.34 -2.47
CA LEU A 243 -29.40 25.59 -3.76
C LEU A 243 -30.78 24.96 -3.84
N LYS A 244 -31.01 23.78 -3.24
CA LYS A 244 -32.35 23.17 -3.17
C LYS A 244 -33.34 24.11 -2.50
N GLN A 245 -32.96 24.72 -1.39
CA GLN A 245 -33.86 25.59 -0.63
C GLN A 245 -34.15 26.91 -1.36
N VAL A 246 -33.21 27.41 -2.18
CA VAL A 246 -33.35 28.67 -2.90
C VAL A 246 -34.05 28.48 -4.26
N VAL A 247 -33.65 27.46 -5.03
CA VAL A 247 -34.09 27.24 -6.42
C VAL A 247 -35.25 26.25 -6.51
N GLY A 248 -35.49 25.44 -5.47
CA GLY A 248 -36.57 24.46 -5.44
C GLY A 248 -36.37 23.24 -6.35
N LEU A 249 -35.20 23.10 -6.97
CA LEU A 249 -34.85 21.92 -7.78
C LEU A 249 -34.57 20.70 -6.89
N ASP A 250 -34.81 19.51 -7.45
CA ASP A 250 -34.52 18.26 -6.75
C ASP A 250 -33.03 18.12 -6.40
N LEU A 251 -32.77 17.70 -5.16
CA LEU A 251 -31.42 17.51 -4.64
C LEU A 251 -30.57 16.61 -5.53
N SER A 252 -31.19 15.56 -6.10
CA SER A 252 -30.53 14.60 -6.98
C SER A 252 -29.91 15.26 -8.21
N ILE A 253 -30.60 16.24 -8.80
CA ILE A 253 -30.11 16.98 -9.97
C ILE A 253 -29.02 17.95 -9.55
N LEU A 254 -29.23 18.67 -8.45
CA LEU A 254 -28.28 19.64 -7.93
C LEU A 254 -26.95 19.00 -7.53
N LEU A 255 -26.97 17.82 -6.91
CA LEU A 255 -25.76 17.08 -6.57
C LEU A 255 -24.94 16.73 -7.80
N LEU A 256 -25.57 16.26 -8.88
CA LEU A 256 -24.85 15.93 -10.11
C LEU A 256 -24.31 17.20 -10.79
N PHE A 257 -25.14 18.23 -10.90
CA PHE A 257 -24.80 19.47 -11.58
C PHE A 257 -23.65 20.21 -10.90
N THR A 258 -23.73 20.40 -9.58
CA THR A 258 -22.70 21.11 -8.82
C THR A 258 -21.39 20.33 -8.76
N ASN A 259 -21.43 18.98 -8.74
CA ASN A 259 -20.23 18.14 -8.72
C ASN A 259 -19.58 18.01 -10.10
N PHE A 260 -20.32 18.24 -11.20
CA PHE A 260 -19.83 18.01 -12.56
C PHE A 260 -18.50 18.72 -12.90
N PRO A 261 -18.29 20.01 -12.56
CA PRO A 261 -17.01 20.67 -12.76
C PRO A 261 -15.85 19.97 -12.04
N PHE A 262 -16.10 19.48 -10.82
CA PHE A 262 -15.09 18.80 -10.01
C PHE A 262 -14.78 17.39 -10.52
N ILE A 263 -15.75 16.69 -11.12
CA ILE A 263 -15.51 15.41 -11.81
C ILE A 263 -14.58 15.62 -13.00
N ILE A 264 -14.78 16.68 -13.78
CA ILE A 264 -13.90 17.04 -14.91
C ILE A 264 -12.49 17.33 -14.40
N ILE A 265 -12.36 18.14 -13.35
CA ILE A 265 -11.07 18.44 -12.73
C ILE A 265 -10.40 17.15 -12.22
N GLY A 266 -11.14 16.30 -11.51
CA GLY A 266 -10.66 15.01 -11.01
C GLY A 266 -10.22 14.04 -12.11
N TYR A 267 -10.86 14.09 -13.29
CA TYR A 267 -10.43 13.32 -14.46
C TYR A 267 -9.01 13.66 -14.90
N PHE A 268 -8.67 14.96 -14.93
CA PHE A 268 -7.36 15.41 -15.36
C PHE A 268 -6.28 15.28 -14.28
N ILE A 269 -6.65 15.36 -13.00
CA ILE A 269 -5.69 15.32 -11.87
C ILE A 269 -5.44 13.90 -11.37
N ILE A 270 -6.50 13.16 -11.03
CA ILE A 270 -6.40 11.85 -10.38
C ILE A 270 -6.47 10.74 -11.43
N GLY A 271 -7.28 10.95 -12.46
CA GLY A 271 -7.34 10.07 -13.63
C GLY A 271 -8.73 9.54 -13.95
N ARG A 272 -8.83 8.91 -15.12
CA ARG A 272 -10.09 8.42 -15.69
C ARG A 272 -10.87 7.46 -14.78
N LYS A 273 -10.18 6.54 -14.08
CA LYS A 273 -10.83 5.56 -13.19
C LYS A 273 -11.55 6.24 -12.02
N PHE A 274 -10.93 7.25 -11.42
CA PHE A 274 -11.52 8.03 -10.33
C PHE A 274 -12.77 8.79 -10.77
N ALA A 275 -12.69 9.48 -11.92
CA ALA A 275 -13.81 10.26 -12.45
C ALA A 275 -15.03 9.39 -12.78
N ILE A 276 -14.81 8.21 -13.37
CA ILE A 276 -15.89 7.25 -13.67
C ILE A 276 -16.53 6.74 -12.38
N ARG A 277 -15.73 6.35 -11.38
CA ARG A 277 -16.23 5.86 -10.08
C ARG A 277 -17.01 6.95 -9.34
N THR A 278 -16.53 8.19 -9.37
CA THR A 278 -17.19 9.37 -8.77
C THR A 278 -18.52 9.66 -9.46
N LEU A 279 -18.54 9.72 -10.79
CA LEU A 279 -19.76 9.92 -11.56
C LEU A 279 -20.80 8.82 -11.28
N PHE A 280 -20.36 7.56 -11.29
CA PHE A 280 -21.22 6.42 -10.94
C PHE A 280 -21.80 6.54 -9.53
N SER A 281 -20.97 6.91 -8.55
CA SER A 281 -21.39 7.07 -7.15
C SER A 281 -22.42 8.18 -6.99
N LEU A 282 -22.23 9.32 -7.66
CA LEU A 282 -23.15 10.46 -7.63
C LEU A 282 -24.48 10.17 -8.34
N ILE A 283 -24.46 9.46 -9.47
CA ILE A 283 -25.68 9.00 -10.13
C ILE A 283 -26.44 8.05 -9.21
N LEU A 284 -25.75 7.07 -8.61
CA LEU A 284 -26.37 6.12 -7.69
C LEU A 284 -26.95 6.83 -6.45
N LEU A 285 -26.26 7.82 -5.91
CA LEU A 285 -26.75 8.65 -4.80
C LEU A 285 -27.99 9.46 -5.21
N GLY A 286 -27.97 10.08 -6.38
CA GLY A 286 -29.12 10.81 -6.93
C GLY A 286 -30.33 9.90 -7.13
N LEU A 287 -30.13 8.68 -7.63
CA LEU A 287 -31.17 7.66 -7.78
C LEU A 287 -31.72 7.22 -6.42
N PHE A 288 -30.86 7.01 -5.42
CA PHE A 288 -31.29 6.67 -4.07
C PHE A 288 -32.19 7.77 -3.48
N ILE A 289 -31.75 9.03 -3.58
CA ILE A 289 -32.51 10.18 -3.09
C ILE A 289 -33.87 10.29 -3.80
N LEU A 290 -33.94 10.00 -5.09
CA LEU A 290 -35.17 10.09 -5.89
C LEU A 290 -36.15 8.94 -5.58
N PHE A 291 -35.67 7.69 -5.59
CA PHE A 291 -36.54 6.51 -5.62
C PHE A 291 -36.73 5.82 -4.27
N VAL A 292 -35.80 5.94 -3.32
CA VAL A 292 -35.89 5.20 -2.05
C VAL A 292 -36.64 6.06 -1.02
N PRO A 293 -37.87 5.71 -0.61
CA PRO A 293 -38.58 6.46 0.41
C PRO A 293 -37.91 6.24 1.77
N VAL A 294 -37.42 7.32 2.38
CA VAL A 294 -36.86 7.32 3.73
C VAL A 294 -37.59 8.42 4.49
N HIS A 295 -38.19 8.05 5.62
CA HIS A 295 -38.86 8.99 6.52
C HIS A 295 -37.84 9.66 7.44
N SER A 296 -38.20 10.78 8.06
CA SER A 296 -37.36 11.39 9.10
C SER A 296 -37.15 10.39 10.24
N MET A 297 -35.89 10.17 10.65
CA MET A 297 -35.55 9.22 11.71
C MET A 297 -35.76 9.81 13.10
N THR A 298 -35.60 11.12 13.25
CA THR A 298 -35.77 11.85 14.50
C THR A 298 -35.91 13.34 14.22
N GLU A 299 -36.45 14.07 15.18
CA GLU A 299 -36.55 15.54 15.17
C GLU A 299 -35.55 16.18 16.14
N ASP A 300 -34.80 15.38 16.90
CA ASP A 300 -33.77 15.88 17.82
C ASP A 300 -32.56 16.40 17.04
N LYS A 301 -32.34 17.71 17.13
CA LYS A 301 -31.28 18.43 16.40
C LYS A 301 -29.89 17.86 16.65
N LEU A 302 -29.58 17.42 17.87
CA LEU A 302 -28.27 16.89 18.20
C LEU A 302 -28.08 15.50 17.59
N LEU A 303 -29.10 14.64 17.65
CA LEU A 303 -29.07 13.32 17.02
C LEU A 303 -28.97 13.44 15.49
N ILE A 304 -29.72 14.38 14.89
CA ILE A 304 -29.63 14.67 13.46
C ILE A 304 -28.21 15.06 13.07
N ALA A 305 -27.60 16.00 13.78
CA ALA A 305 -26.26 16.45 13.46
C ALA A 305 -25.22 15.33 13.59
N ILE A 306 -25.23 14.59 14.71
CA ILE A 306 -24.23 13.55 14.97
C ILE A 306 -24.42 12.37 14.02
N PHE A 307 -25.62 11.78 13.97
CA PHE A 307 -25.85 10.56 13.19
C PHE A 307 -26.00 10.82 11.70
N GLY A 308 -26.63 11.93 11.31
CA GLY A 308 -26.68 12.35 9.91
C GLY A 308 -25.28 12.56 9.35
N GLY A 309 -24.43 13.28 10.09
CA GLY A 309 -23.01 13.44 9.76
C GLY A 309 -22.27 12.10 9.75
N ALA A 310 -22.49 11.23 10.75
CA ALA A 310 -21.79 9.94 10.82
C ALA A 310 -22.13 9.00 9.65
N PHE A 311 -23.41 8.84 9.30
CA PHE A 311 -23.83 8.02 8.16
C PHE A 311 -23.30 8.58 6.84
N LEU A 312 -23.37 9.90 6.68
CA LEU A 312 -22.82 10.58 5.51
C LEU A 312 -21.30 10.38 5.42
N GLY A 313 -20.58 10.59 6.52
CA GLY A 313 -19.13 10.46 6.56
C GLY A 313 -18.63 9.03 6.38
N ILE A 314 -19.26 8.04 7.02
CA ILE A 314 -18.93 6.62 6.79
C ILE A 314 -19.19 6.25 5.32
N GLY A 315 -20.33 6.69 4.79
CA GLY A 315 -20.70 6.46 3.40
C GLY A 315 -19.69 7.03 2.40
N THR A 316 -19.35 8.31 2.56
CA THR A 316 -18.35 9.02 1.77
C THR A 316 -16.98 8.35 1.89
N GLY A 317 -16.53 8.01 3.10
CA GLY A 317 -15.25 7.34 3.32
C GLY A 317 -15.13 5.98 2.63
N LEU A 318 -16.22 5.19 2.57
CA LEU A 318 -16.23 3.91 1.85
C LEU A 318 -16.07 4.08 0.34
N VAL A 319 -16.74 5.09 -0.24
CA VAL A 319 -16.60 5.46 -1.65
C VAL A 319 -15.17 5.93 -1.94
N MET A 320 -14.57 6.73 -1.05
CA MET A 320 -13.17 7.18 -1.15
C MET A 320 -12.18 6.03 -1.12
N ARG A 321 -12.37 5.04 -0.23
CA ARG A 321 -11.52 3.84 -0.19
C ARG A 321 -11.65 2.96 -1.44
N ALA A 322 -12.79 3.06 -2.13
CA ALA A 322 -12.98 2.44 -3.43
C ALA A 322 -12.49 3.33 -4.58
N GLY A 323 -11.81 4.44 -4.31
CA GLY A 323 -11.22 5.32 -5.32
C GLY A 323 -12.22 6.17 -6.10
N GLY A 324 -13.37 6.52 -5.50
CA GLY A 324 -14.29 7.55 -6.01
C GLY A 324 -14.49 8.67 -4.98
N ALA A 325 -15.42 9.58 -5.22
CA ALA A 325 -15.86 10.59 -4.25
C ALA A 325 -17.37 10.81 -4.31
N LEU A 326 -17.93 11.34 -3.22
CA LEU A 326 -19.31 11.89 -3.18
C LEU A 326 -19.34 13.41 -3.09
N ASP A 327 -18.19 14.04 -2.78
CA ASP A 327 -18.05 15.49 -2.72
C ASP A 327 -16.86 15.97 -3.57
N GLY A 328 -17.14 16.83 -4.54
CA GLY A 328 -16.17 17.39 -5.46
C GLY A 328 -15.24 18.44 -4.85
N LEU A 329 -15.61 19.06 -3.73
CA LEU A 329 -14.77 20.07 -3.07
C LEU A 329 -13.49 19.46 -2.46
N GLU A 330 -13.54 18.19 -2.07
CA GLU A 330 -12.37 17.43 -1.62
C GLU A 330 -11.39 17.15 -2.78
N VAL A 331 -11.91 16.96 -4.00
CA VAL A 331 -11.10 16.82 -5.23
C VAL A 331 -10.41 18.12 -5.60
N LEU A 332 -11.09 19.26 -5.40
CA LEU A 332 -10.53 20.60 -5.61
C LEU A 332 -9.36 20.87 -4.65
N ALA A 333 -9.47 20.41 -3.40
CA ALA A 333 -8.42 20.59 -2.42
C ALA A 333 -7.10 20.03 -2.96
N LEU A 334 -7.07 18.81 -3.48
CA LEU A 334 -5.88 18.19 -4.08
C LEU A 334 -5.23 19.00 -5.23
N TYR A 335 -5.99 19.87 -5.92
CA TYR A 335 -5.48 20.76 -6.97
C TYR A 335 -4.77 22.02 -6.43
N THR A 336 -5.17 22.48 -5.23
CA THR A 336 -4.89 23.85 -4.75
C THR A 336 -3.43 24.06 -4.30
N LEU A 337 -2.60 23.01 -4.33
CA LEU A 337 -1.21 23.04 -3.86
C LEU A 337 -0.25 23.87 -4.76
N ARG A 338 -0.68 24.27 -5.96
CA ARG A 338 0.22 24.90 -6.95
C ARG A 338 0.09 26.41 -7.11
N LYS A 339 -0.83 27.08 -6.40
CA LYS A 339 -1.09 28.53 -6.62
C LYS A 339 -1.28 29.39 -5.37
N THR A 340 -1.33 28.82 -4.16
CA THR A 340 -1.56 29.59 -2.91
C THR A 340 -0.72 29.05 -1.75
N SER A 341 -0.46 29.90 -0.74
CA SER A 341 0.27 29.54 0.49
C SER A 341 -0.57 28.81 1.53
N PHE A 342 -1.89 28.68 1.33
CA PHE A 342 -2.80 27.99 2.23
C PHE A 342 -2.72 26.46 2.06
N SER A 343 -2.84 25.75 3.19
CA SER A 343 -2.99 24.30 3.21
C SER A 343 -4.36 23.85 2.72
N MET A 344 -4.46 22.59 2.32
CA MET A 344 -5.71 21.99 1.78
C MET A 344 -6.88 22.09 2.75
N SER A 345 -6.61 21.84 4.03
CA SER A 345 -7.60 21.90 5.09
C SER A 345 -8.08 23.33 5.36
N GLU A 346 -7.22 24.34 5.21
CA GLU A 346 -7.59 25.75 5.37
C GLU A 346 -8.52 26.24 4.26
N VAL A 347 -8.29 25.81 3.01
CA VAL A 347 -9.14 26.18 1.87
C VAL A 347 -10.54 25.57 2.02
N ILE A 348 -10.62 24.27 2.36
CA ILE A 348 -11.90 23.59 2.62
C ILE A 348 -12.64 24.27 3.77
N LEU A 349 -11.94 24.56 4.88
CA LEU A 349 -12.53 25.21 6.04
C LEU A 349 -13.08 26.59 5.69
N GLY A 350 -12.36 27.38 4.89
CA GLY A 350 -12.81 28.69 4.43
C GLY A 350 -14.10 28.61 3.59
N ILE A 351 -14.20 27.63 2.69
CA ILE A 351 -15.41 27.43 1.87
C ILE A 351 -16.58 27.00 2.76
N ASN A 352 -16.36 26.07 3.69
CA ASN A 352 -17.39 25.62 4.62
C ASN A 352 -17.85 26.74 5.56
N PHE A 353 -16.94 27.61 6.00
CA PHE A 353 -17.30 28.79 6.78
C PHE A 353 -18.29 29.68 6.02
N ILE A 354 -18.05 29.93 4.73
CA ILE A 354 -18.98 30.71 3.88
C ILE A 354 -20.33 29.99 3.74
N ILE A 355 -20.33 28.68 3.49
CA ILE A 355 -21.54 27.87 3.38
C ILE A 355 -22.39 27.99 4.66
N PHE A 356 -21.77 27.81 5.85
CA PHE A 356 -22.49 27.89 7.12
C PHE A 356 -22.90 29.32 7.48
N LEU A 357 -22.13 30.33 7.07
CA LEU A 357 -22.52 31.73 7.25
C LEU A 357 -23.78 32.06 6.43
N ILE A 358 -23.83 31.62 5.17
CA ILE A 358 -25.02 31.75 4.32
C ILE A 358 -26.20 30.99 4.93
N ALA A 359 -25.97 29.76 5.39
CA ALA A 359 -27.00 28.98 6.07
C ALA A 359 -27.55 29.70 7.32
N GLY A 360 -26.66 30.34 8.11
CA GLY A 360 -27.04 31.08 9.31
C GLY A 360 -27.88 32.33 9.01
N ILE A 361 -27.53 33.05 7.94
CA ILE A 361 -28.28 34.24 7.50
C ILE A 361 -29.65 33.84 6.93
N CYS A 362 -29.73 32.76 6.15
CA CYS A 362 -30.97 32.36 5.47
C CYS A 362 -31.92 31.51 6.34
N PHE A 363 -31.39 30.65 7.21
CA PHE A 363 -32.16 29.64 7.95
C PHE A 363 -32.01 29.75 9.47
N GLY A 364 -31.20 30.70 9.95
CA GLY A 364 -30.95 30.93 11.36
C GLY A 364 -29.66 30.28 11.86
N PHE A 365 -29.00 30.98 12.79
CA PHE A 365 -27.71 30.55 13.34
C PHE A 365 -27.75 29.20 14.05
N GLU A 366 -28.90 28.81 14.59
CA GLU A 366 -29.04 27.50 15.24
C GLU A 366 -28.81 26.35 14.25
N ILE A 367 -29.49 26.38 13.09
CA ILE A 367 -29.32 25.36 12.03
C ILE A 367 -27.88 25.38 11.50
N ALA A 368 -27.27 26.55 11.35
CA ALA A 368 -25.88 26.67 10.92
C ALA A 368 -24.89 26.04 11.90
N LEU A 369 -25.06 26.27 13.21
CA LEU A 369 -24.20 25.68 14.24
C LEU A 369 -24.35 24.15 14.30
N TYR A 370 -25.56 23.63 14.15
CA TYR A 370 -25.77 22.19 14.03
C TYR A 370 -25.21 21.63 12.71
N SER A 371 -25.22 22.39 11.62
CA SER A 371 -24.59 22.03 10.35
C SER A 371 -23.07 21.95 10.48
N VAL A 372 -22.46 22.86 11.25
CA VAL A 372 -21.02 22.75 11.63
C VAL A 372 -20.77 21.44 12.39
N LEU A 373 -21.62 21.09 13.37
CA LEU A 373 -21.50 19.84 14.11
C LEU A 373 -21.67 18.61 13.19
N THR A 374 -22.60 18.69 12.24
CA THR A 374 -22.83 17.66 11.21
C THR A 374 -21.58 17.43 10.36
N TYR A 375 -20.98 18.51 9.85
CA TYR A 375 -19.75 18.47 9.07
C TYR A 375 -18.55 17.93 9.87
N LEU A 376 -18.41 18.30 11.15
CA LEU A 376 -17.35 17.78 12.02
C LEU A 376 -17.54 16.28 12.27
N SER A 377 -18.78 15.83 12.50
CA SER A 377 -19.12 14.41 12.64
C SER A 377 -18.79 13.64 11.36
N ALA A 378 -19.22 14.14 10.20
CA ALA A 378 -18.94 13.55 8.90
C ALA A 378 -17.44 13.43 8.63
N THR A 379 -16.69 14.53 8.80
CA THR A 379 -15.24 14.56 8.59
C THR A 379 -14.53 13.53 9.48
N LYS A 380 -14.89 13.44 10.76
CA LYS A 380 -14.30 12.44 11.67
C LYS A 380 -14.60 11.00 11.27
N CYS A 381 -15.80 10.75 10.76
CA CYS A 381 -16.18 9.44 10.24
C CYS A 381 -15.46 9.11 8.92
N ILE A 382 -15.24 10.09 8.04
CA ILE A 382 -14.43 9.92 6.83
C ILE A 382 -13.00 9.54 7.21
N ASP A 383 -12.34 10.31 8.08
CA ASP A 383 -10.99 10.04 8.58
C ASP A 383 -10.89 8.60 9.12
N TYR A 384 -11.85 8.21 9.95
CA TYR A 384 -11.89 6.87 10.56
C TYR A 384 -12.01 5.75 9.52
N VAL A 385 -12.81 5.94 8.48
CA VAL A 385 -12.98 4.93 7.43
C VAL A 385 -11.73 4.88 6.55
N VAL A 386 -11.26 6.03 6.06
CA VAL A 386 -10.18 6.18 5.08
C VAL A 386 -8.81 5.85 5.68
N GLU A 387 -8.42 6.53 6.76
CA GLU A 387 -7.12 6.35 7.44
C GLU A 387 -7.13 5.09 8.34
N GLY A 388 -8.31 4.71 8.86
CA GLY A 388 -8.48 3.53 9.71
C GLY A 388 -8.44 3.83 11.21
N ILE A 389 -8.86 2.82 12.00
CA ILE A 389 -9.10 2.91 13.45
C ILE A 389 -7.79 2.94 14.26
N HIS A 390 -6.69 2.51 13.66
CA HIS A 390 -5.47 2.20 14.37
C HIS A 390 -4.54 3.40 14.44
N ALA A 391 -4.81 4.28 15.41
CA ALA A 391 -3.81 5.20 15.91
C ALA A 391 -2.72 4.38 16.63
N TYR A 392 -1.66 4.07 15.89
CA TYR A 392 -0.43 3.58 16.50
C TYR A 392 0.18 4.72 17.31
N THR A 393 0.77 4.39 18.44
CA THR A 393 1.43 5.34 19.31
C THR A 393 2.91 5.01 19.30
N GLY A 394 3.72 5.95 18.80
CA GLY A 394 5.17 5.90 18.94
C GLY A 394 5.53 6.35 20.34
N VAL A 395 6.15 5.48 21.12
CA VAL A 395 6.55 5.75 22.49
C VAL A 395 8.06 5.80 22.56
N THR A 396 8.58 6.90 23.11
CA THR A 396 10.00 7.07 23.39
C THR A 396 10.22 7.00 24.89
N ILE A 397 11.17 6.19 25.32
CA ILE A 397 11.53 5.95 26.72
C ILE A 397 13.01 6.28 26.91
N ILE A 398 13.29 7.17 27.86
CA ILE A 398 14.64 7.58 28.25
C ILE A 398 14.80 7.28 29.75
N SER A 399 15.72 6.38 30.09
CA SER A 399 15.90 5.92 31.46
C SER A 399 17.35 5.51 31.73
N SER A 400 17.77 5.64 32.99
CA SER A 400 19.05 5.13 33.47
C SER A 400 19.14 3.59 33.43
N LYS A 401 18.00 2.91 33.47
CA LYS A 401 17.87 1.44 33.44
C LYS A 401 17.41 0.94 32.06
N SER A 402 17.91 1.58 31.00
CA SER A 402 17.51 1.27 29.62
C SER A 402 17.68 -0.21 29.27
N ASN A 403 18.75 -0.87 29.73
CA ASN A 403 18.98 -2.30 29.47
C ASN A 403 17.88 -3.22 30.02
N GLU A 404 17.44 -2.99 31.27
CA GLU A 404 16.35 -3.77 31.89
C GLU A 404 15.03 -3.51 31.15
N ILE A 405 14.74 -2.25 30.81
CA ILE A 405 13.53 -1.89 30.08
C ILE A 405 13.51 -2.52 28.69
N LYS A 406 14.64 -2.53 27.95
CA LYS A 406 14.73 -3.19 26.63
C LYS A 406 14.33 -4.66 26.73
N LEU A 407 14.89 -5.38 27.71
CA LEU A 407 14.62 -6.79 27.93
C LEU A 407 13.13 -7.05 28.20
N GLU A 408 12.55 -6.27 29.12
CA GLU A 408 11.15 -6.44 29.53
C GLU A 408 10.15 -6.05 28.44
N VAL A 409 10.43 -5.00 27.65
CA VAL A 409 9.56 -4.61 26.53
C VAL A 409 9.57 -5.67 25.42
N VAL A 410 10.73 -6.24 25.11
CA VAL A 410 10.84 -7.28 24.07
C VAL A 410 10.25 -8.60 24.54
N ASN A 411 10.63 -9.08 25.73
CA ASN A 411 10.29 -10.43 26.17
C ASN A 411 8.92 -10.54 26.85
N THR A 412 8.54 -9.54 27.64
CA THR A 412 7.28 -9.59 28.42
C THR A 412 6.11 -8.98 27.65
N LEU A 413 6.33 -7.86 26.96
CA LEU A 413 5.28 -7.25 26.11
C LEU A 413 5.25 -7.79 24.68
N GLY A 414 6.29 -8.51 24.25
CA GLY A 414 6.36 -9.04 22.87
C GLY A 414 6.46 -7.93 21.82
N ARG A 415 7.08 -6.79 22.17
CA ARG A 415 7.14 -5.61 21.30
C ARG A 415 8.56 -5.34 20.80
N ALA A 416 8.69 -5.23 19.48
CA ALA A 416 9.93 -4.82 18.87
C ALA A 416 10.27 -3.38 19.25
N ILE A 417 11.55 -3.12 19.47
CA ILE A 417 12.08 -1.82 19.84
C ILE A 417 13.16 -1.39 18.85
N THR A 418 13.28 -0.09 18.66
CA THR A 418 14.42 0.56 18.00
C THR A 418 15.19 1.34 19.06
N VAL A 419 16.52 1.30 19.02
CA VAL A 419 17.37 2.01 19.98
C VAL A 419 18.08 3.15 19.27
N TYR A 420 17.86 4.38 19.75
CA TYR A 420 18.69 5.52 19.39
C TYR A 420 19.78 5.71 20.43
N LYS A 421 21.02 5.91 19.99
CA LYS A 421 22.14 6.27 20.88
C LYS A 421 22.09 7.77 21.13
N GLY A 422 22.19 8.17 22.40
CA GLY A 422 22.18 9.58 22.78
C GLY A 422 22.72 9.80 24.18
N GLU A 423 22.54 11.01 24.68
CA GLU A 423 22.97 11.43 26.01
C GLU A 423 21.80 12.06 26.77
N ARG A 424 21.86 11.96 28.10
CA ARG A 424 20.89 12.60 29.01
C ARG A 424 21.63 13.28 30.16
N GLY A 425 20.92 14.14 30.90
CA GLY A 425 21.41 14.71 32.16
C GLY A 425 21.69 16.21 32.13
N PHE A 426 21.73 16.83 30.95
CA PHE A 426 21.86 18.27 30.79
C PHE A 426 20.67 19.02 31.41
N LEU A 427 20.82 19.44 32.66
CA LEU A 427 19.78 20.11 33.45
C LEU A 427 20.18 21.56 33.77
N PRO A 428 19.22 22.47 33.97
CA PRO A 428 19.51 23.83 34.43
C PRO A 428 20.34 23.83 35.72
N GLY A 429 21.49 24.51 35.71
CA GLY A 429 22.43 24.55 36.83
C GLY A 429 23.35 23.33 36.98
N GLN A 430 23.19 22.29 36.14
CA GLN A 430 24.00 21.06 36.15
C GLN A 430 24.35 20.59 34.73
N PHE A 431 24.78 21.50 33.86
CA PHE A 431 25.06 21.19 32.45
C PHE A 431 26.22 20.18 32.26
N HIS A 432 27.19 20.16 33.18
CA HIS A 432 28.33 19.24 33.06
C HIS A 432 28.00 17.79 33.40
N ILE A 433 26.85 17.53 34.05
CA ILE A 433 26.45 16.19 34.46
C ILE A 433 25.65 15.58 33.31
N HIS A 434 26.28 14.68 32.56
CA HIS A 434 25.63 13.94 31.49
C HIS A 434 26.10 12.49 31.48
N SER A 435 25.30 11.63 30.87
CA SER A 435 25.59 10.21 30.73
C SER A 435 25.02 9.72 29.40
N GLU A 436 25.79 8.89 28.69
CA GLU A 436 25.27 8.12 27.56
C GLU A 436 24.04 7.31 27.98
N VAL A 437 23.07 7.22 27.07
CA VAL A 437 21.85 6.45 27.28
C VAL A 437 21.32 5.90 25.96
N ASP A 438 20.79 4.68 26.06
CA ASP A 438 19.96 4.09 25.01
C ASP A 438 18.54 4.65 25.11
N ILE A 439 18.13 5.45 24.13
CA ILE A 439 16.77 5.94 23.99
C ILE A 439 15.96 4.85 23.27
N ILE A 440 14.96 4.31 23.95
CA ILE A 440 14.16 3.18 23.45
C ILE A 440 12.93 3.74 22.76
N PHE A 441 12.72 3.34 21.51
CA PHE A 441 11.53 3.67 20.74
C PHE A 441 10.74 2.40 20.41
N THR A 442 9.43 2.45 20.61
CA THR A 442 8.54 1.34 20.28
C THR A 442 7.24 1.85 19.71
N ILE A 443 6.64 1.09 18.81
CA ILE A 443 5.32 1.36 18.27
C ILE A 443 4.34 0.38 18.89
N ILE A 444 3.30 0.90 19.54
CA ILE A 444 2.28 0.10 20.21
C ILE A 444 0.89 0.66 19.96
N ASN A 445 -0.14 -0.12 20.30
CA ASN A 445 -1.52 0.37 20.22
C ASN A 445 -1.88 1.19 21.46
N ARG A 446 -2.89 2.05 21.35
CA ARG A 446 -3.41 2.88 22.47
C ARG A 446 -3.76 2.07 23.72
N LEU A 447 -4.28 0.84 23.56
CA LEU A 447 -4.65 -0.06 24.66
C LEU A 447 -3.42 -0.60 25.42
N GLU A 448 -2.26 -0.63 24.77
CA GLU A 448 -1.02 -1.19 25.32
C GLU A 448 -0.17 -0.13 26.02
N LEU A 449 -0.41 1.14 25.72
CA LEU A 449 0.32 2.28 26.28
C LEU A 449 0.29 2.27 27.81
N ARG A 450 -0.85 1.91 28.40
CA ARG A 450 -0.97 1.81 29.85
C ARG A 450 -0.11 0.68 30.42
N LYS A 451 -0.06 -0.47 29.75
CA LYS A 451 0.77 -1.62 30.17
C LYS A 451 2.26 -1.28 30.08
N LEU A 452 2.69 -0.67 28.98
CA LEU A 452 4.06 -0.21 28.79
C LEU A 452 4.46 0.80 29.87
N ASN A 453 3.64 1.83 30.10
CA ASN A 453 3.92 2.85 31.11
C ASN A 453 4.06 2.26 32.52
N ASN A 454 3.20 1.30 32.88
CA ASN A 454 3.28 0.63 34.18
C ASN A 454 4.55 -0.21 34.29
N LEU A 455 4.89 -0.98 33.25
CA LEU A 455 6.10 -1.80 33.22
C LEU A 455 7.36 -0.95 33.39
N VAL A 456 7.48 0.14 32.61
CA VAL A 456 8.64 1.03 32.69
C VAL A 456 8.74 1.68 34.06
N LYS A 457 7.62 2.17 34.63
CA LYS A 457 7.61 2.81 35.95
C LYS A 457 7.93 1.86 37.10
N THR A 458 7.62 0.57 36.97
CA THR A 458 8.01 -0.45 37.95
C THR A 458 9.54 -0.64 37.97
N ILE A 459 10.19 -0.58 36.81
CA ILE A 459 11.64 -0.74 36.66
C ILE A 459 12.37 0.54 37.09
N ASP A 460 11.95 1.69 36.53
CA ASP A 460 12.50 3.01 36.82
C ASP A 460 11.38 4.05 36.98
N PRO A 461 11.00 4.40 38.21
CA PRO A 461 10.03 5.46 38.48
C PRO A 461 10.44 6.85 37.97
N LYS A 462 11.73 7.06 37.68
CA LYS A 462 12.28 8.33 37.15
C LYS A 462 12.44 8.33 35.63
N ALA A 463 12.00 7.27 34.94
CA ALA A 463 12.05 7.22 33.48
C ALA A 463 11.22 8.34 32.85
N PHE A 464 11.78 8.98 31.82
CA PHE A 464 11.08 9.96 30.99
C PHE A 464 10.44 9.23 29.81
N ILE A 465 9.12 9.33 29.70
CA ILE A 465 8.34 8.67 28.66
C ILE A 465 7.47 9.71 27.98
N TYR A 466 7.53 9.78 26.65
CA TYR A 466 6.58 10.56 25.86
C TYR A 466 6.08 9.76 24.67
N SER A 467 4.91 10.15 24.18
CA SER A 467 4.19 9.41 23.14
C SER A 467 3.64 10.35 22.07
N ASN A 468 3.82 9.98 20.81
CA ASN A 468 3.28 10.69 19.67
C ASN A 468 2.33 9.76 18.89
N THR A 469 1.23 10.33 18.39
CA THR A 469 0.34 9.60 17.48
C THR A 469 1.04 9.42 16.14
N ILE A 470 1.10 8.18 15.67
CA ILE A 470 1.59 7.83 14.34
C ILE A 470 0.36 7.54 13.47
N LYS A 471 0.23 8.27 12.36
CA LYS A 471 -0.90 8.12 11.42
C LYS A 471 -0.84 6.81 10.65
N GLU A 472 0.33 6.46 10.13
CA GLU A 472 0.53 5.25 9.34
C GLU A 472 1.85 4.58 9.74
N VAL A 473 1.85 3.25 9.77
CA VAL A 473 3.04 2.43 9.99
C VAL A 473 3.01 1.34 8.93
N SER A 474 4.12 1.17 8.20
CA SER A 474 4.29 0.12 7.19
C SER A 474 5.57 -0.65 7.48
N GLY A 475 5.54 -1.98 7.31
CA GLY A 475 6.64 -2.88 7.68
C GLY A 475 6.79 -3.11 9.19
N GLY A 476 7.84 -3.85 9.57
CA GLY A 476 8.19 -4.16 10.97
C GLY A 476 7.22 -5.09 11.72
N ILE A 477 7.59 -5.49 12.93
CA ILE A 477 6.76 -6.32 13.83
C ILE A 477 5.82 -5.40 14.62
N VAL A 478 4.81 -4.83 13.93
CA VAL A 478 3.81 -3.95 14.55
C VAL A 478 2.64 -4.75 15.13
N LYS A 479 2.41 -5.94 14.59
CA LYS A 479 1.40 -6.90 15.06
C LYS A 479 1.99 -8.30 14.97
N LEU A 480 2.05 -9.02 16.09
CA LEU A 480 2.25 -10.48 16.06
C LEU A 480 1.03 -11.05 15.30
N ARG A 481 1.22 -11.41 14.03
CA ARG A 481 0.33 -12.39 13.40
C ARG A 481 0.65 -13.71 14.09
N LEU A 482 -0.16 -14.07 15.08
CA LEU A 482 -0.30 -15.47 15.46
C LEU A 482 -0.83 -16.17 14.21
N GLY A 483 0.08 -16.76 13.43
CA GLY A 483 -0.26 -17.64 12.34
C GLY A 483 -0.93 -18.87 12.94
N HIS A 484 -2.16 -19.13 12.53
CA HIS A 484 -2.74 -20.46 12.55
C HIS A 484 -2.44 -21.13 11.21
#